data_AF-A0A4R4ZWQ2-F1
#
_entry.id   AF-A0A4R4ZWQ2-F1
#
_cell.length_a   1.000
_cell.length_b   1.000
_cell.length_c   1.000
_cell.angle_alpha   90.00
_cell.angle_beta   90.00
_cell.angle_gamma   90.00
#
_symmetry.space_group_name_H-M   'P 1'
#
loop_
_entity.id
_entity.type
_entity.pdbx_description
1 polymer ?
#
loop_
_entity_poly.entity_id
_entity_poly.type
_entity_poly.pdbx_seq_one_letter_code
_entity_poly.pdbx_strand_id
1 'polypeptide(L)'
;MTNESSVGSEYARTRDIVAASVLLLLLTGVLVTVLVQAWPPAPAAGPDGRVPPPASASTVHLPGWSPRVSREAGLFVIVLAAGALGSAVHALRSMYWYVGNRSLRRSWLMMYLFLPFVGALLGLIVYLVLRGGLTSPTGGASDINPYGITAIAALVGLFSRETAEKLRTVFATLLAPAQQGRDQALAPRITAIEPASGPVGTTVTIHGAGLASATRVRFGGAESPVMDVTDARLRTTVPPGALTGRPIVDTPGGPAGAPEPFTVA
;
A
#
# COMPACT_ATOMS: atom_id res chain seq x y z
N MET A 1 -7.99 40.45 -4.42
CA MET A 1 -8.39 39.75 -5.66
C MET A 1 -7.19 38.95 -6.13
N THR A 2 -7.18 37.63 -5.86
CA THR A 2 -6.08 36.74 -6.20
C THR A 2 -6.05 36.54 -7.72
N ASN A 3 -4.92 36.85 -8.32
CA ASN A 3 -4.65 36.71 -9.75
C ASN A 3 -4.50 35.21 -10.05
N GLU A 4 -5.61 34.49 -10.24
CA GLU A 4 -5.57 33.09 -10.67
C GLU A 4 -4.96 33.02 -12.06
N SER A 5 -3.94 32.17 -12.22
CA SER A 5 -3.22 32.04 -13.48
C SER A 5 -4.16 31.59 -14.59
N SER A 6 -4.15 32.29 -15.73
CA SER A 6 -4.98 32.02 -16.90
C SER A 6 -4.65 30.69 -17.62
N VAL A 7 -3.71 29.91 -17.09
CA VAL A 7 -3.12 28.75 -17.74
C VAL A 7 -4.13 27.62 -17.82
N GLY A 8 -4.53 27.27 -19.04
CA GLY A 8 -5.36 26.09 -19.30
C GLY A 8 -6.87 26.28 -19.15
N SER A 9 -7.34 27.51 -19.02
CA SER A 9 -8.78 27.83 -19.03
C SER A 9 -9.40 27.78 -20.43
N GLU A 10 -8.60 27.92 -21.49
CA GLU A 10 -9.05 27.94 -22.88
C GLU A 10 -9.58 26.59 -23.39
N TYR A 11 -10.63 26.65 -24.21
CA TYR A 11 -11.10 25.51 -24.99
C TYR A 11 -10.12 25.14 -26.11
N ALA A 12 -10.08 23.86 -26.45
CA ALA A 12 -9.23 23.36 -27.53
C ALA A 12 -9.75 23.81 -28.91
N ARG A 13 -8.84 24.26 -29.78
CA ARG A 13 -9.18 24.59 -31.17
C ARG A 13 -9.22 23.32 -32.01
N THR A 14 -9.98 23.35 -33.11
CA THR A 14 -10.10 22.21 -34.05
C THR A 14 -8.75 21.67 -34.51
N ARG A 15 -7.79 22.54 -34.85
CA ARG A 15 -6.44 22.11 -35.27
C ARG A 15 -5.69 21.35 -34.16
N ASP A 16 -5.85 21.79 -32.91
CA ASP A 16 -5.17 21.21 -31.76
C ASP A 16 -5.79 19.83 -31.45
N ILE A 17 -7.12 19.71 -31.57
CA ILE A 17 -7.87 18.45 -31.44
C ILE A 17 -7.45 17.45 -32.52
N VAL A 18 -7.44 17.87 -33.79
CA VAL A 18 -7.06 17.01 -34.91
C VAL A 18 -5.62 16.52 -34.75
N ALA A 19 -4.68 17.42 -34.41
CA ALA A 19 -3.28 17.06 -34.20
C ALA A 19 -3.12 16.01 -33.08
N ALA A 20 -3.73 16.25 -31.91
CA ALA A 20 -3.69 15.30 -30.80
C ALA A 20 -4.34 13.95 -31.16
N SER A 21 -5.46 13.98 -31.89
CA SER A 21 -6.15 12.76 -32.32
C SER A 21 -5.30 11.92 -33.27
N VAL A 22 -4.67 12.55 -34.26
CA VAL A 22 -3.78 11.88 -35.21
C VAL A 22 -2.59 11.26 -34.48
N LEU A 23 -1.95 12.00 -33.57
CA LEU A 23 -0.85 11.48 -32.77
C LEU A 23 -1.25 10.27 -31.93
N LEU A 24 -2.40 10.31 -31.25
CA LEU A 24 -2.91 9.19 -30.45
C LEU A 24 -3.24 7.97 -31.31
N LEU A 25 -3.83 8.16 -32.50
CA LEU A 25 -4.15 7.07 -33.41
C LEU A 25 -2.89 6.44 -34.01
N LEU A 26 -1.92 7.25 -34.42
CA LEU A 26 -0.62 6.75 -34.90
C LEU A 26 0.12 5.97 -33.81
N LEU A 27 0.17 6.52 -32.60
CA LEU A 27 0.74 5.83 -31.45
C LEU A 27 0.02 4.50 -31.17
N THR A 28 -1.31 4.48 -31.20
CA THR A 28 -2.10 3.26 -31.04
C THR A 28 -1.73 2.21 -32.10
N GLY A 29 -1.63 2.62 -33.37
CA GLY A 29 -1.19 1.74 -34.45
C GLY A 29 0.19 1.14 -34.19
N VAL A 30 1.17 1.97 -33.81
CA VAL A 30 2.53 1.52 -33.46
C VAL A 30 2.52 0.56 -32.27
N LEU A 31 1.73 0.84 -31.23
CA LEU A 31 1.64 -0.02 -30.06
C LEU A 31 1.03 -1.39 -30.40
N VAL A 32 0.02 -1.43 -31.26
CA VAL A 32 -0.55 -2.69 -31.77
C VAL A 32 0.50 -3.46 -32.58
N THR A 33 1.24 -2.80 -33.48
CA THR A 33 2.26 -3.50 -34.27
C THR A 33 3.39 -4.04 -33.38
N VAL A 34 3.84 -3.29 -32.38
CA VAL A 34 4.82 -3.75 -31.40
C VAL A 34 4.29 -4.93 -30.60
N LEU A 35 3.05 -4.87 -30.11
CA LEU A 35 2.45 -5.94 -29.32
C LEU A 35 2.36 -7.25 -30.11
N VAL A 36 1.92 -7.19 -31.37
CA VAL A 36 1.81 -8.35 -32.26
C VAL A 36 3.19 -8.93 -32.60
N GLN A 37 4.17 -8.08 -32.91
CA GLN A 37 5.51 -8.54 -33.30
C GLN A 37 6.35 -9.05 -32.12
N ALA A 38 6.13 -8.53 -30.92
CA ALA A 38 6.77 -9.02 -29.70
C ALA A 38 6.14 -10.32 -29.18
N TRP A 39 4.99 -10.76 -29.73
CA TRP A 39 4.24 -11.90 -29.24
C TRP A 39 5.06 -13.20 -29.25
N PRO A 40 5.03 -14.02 -28.17
CA PRO A 40 5.81 -15.25 -28.14
C PRO A 40 5.27 -16.25 -29.17
N PRO A 41 6.12 -16.86 -30.01
CA PRO A 41 5.67 -17.85 -30.98
C PRO A 41 5.13 -19.09 -30.27
N ALA A 42 4.05 -19.66 -30.82
CA ALA A 42 3.50 -20.92 -30.34
C ALA A 42 4.53 -22.05 -30.52
N PRO A 43 4.58 -23.05 -29.62
CA PRO A 43 5.39 -24.24 -29.84
C PRO A 43 4.84 -25.00 -31.05
N ALA A 44 5.52 -24.93 -32.19
CA ALA A 44 5.15 -25.71 -33.37
C ALA A 44 5.82 -27.09 -33.29
N ALA A 45 5.05 -28.18 -33.38
CA ALA A 45 5.63 -29.50 -33.54
C ALA A 45 6.24 -29.61 -34.95
N GLY A 46 7.47 -30.08 -35.04
CA GLY A 46 8.09 -30.43 -36.31
C GLY A 46 7.36 -31.59 -36.98
N PRO A 47 7.64 -31.85 -38.27
CA PRO A 47 7.05 -32.98 -39.01
C PRO A 47 7.21 -34.32 -38.29
N ASP A 48 8.27 -34.44 -37.50
CA ASP A 48 8.70 -35.62 -36.75
C ASP A 48 8.02 -35.74 -35.36
N GLY A 49 7.07 -34.85 -35.04
CA GLY A 49 6.40 -34.76 -33.73
C GLY A 49 7.26 -34.15 -32.62
N ARG A 50 8.53 -33.79 -32.90
CA ARG A 50 9.43 -33.12 -31.96
C ARG A 50 9.15 -31.62 -31.94
N VAL A 51 8.99 -31.04 -30.76
CA VAL A 51 8.88 -29.58 -30.61
C VAL A 51 10.29 -28.98 -30.62
N PRO A 52 10.66 -28.15 -31.62
CA PRO A 52 11.94 -27.45 -31.62
C PRO A 52 12.03 -26.55 -30.39
N PRO A 53 13.25 -26.31 -29.86
CA PRO A 53 13.42 -25.32 -28.82
C PRO A 53 12.90 -23.98 -29.35
N PRO A 54 12.10 -23.25 -28.55
CA PRO A 54 11.52 -22.02 -29.02
C PRO A 54 12.59 -20.98 -29.34
N ALA A 55 12.31 -20.10 -30.32
CA ALA A 55 13.22 -19.02 -30.68
C ALA A 55 13.57 -18.15 -29.46
N SER A 56 14.87 -17.92 -29.27
CA SER A 56 15.42 -17.16 -28.14
C SER A 56 15.19 -15.65 -28.23
N ALA A 57 14.88 -15.14 -29.44
CA ALA A 57 14.63 -13.73 -29.70
C ALA A 57 13.67 -13.53 -30.89
N SER A 58 12.93 -12.43 -30.85
CA SER A 58 12.10 -11.92 -31.95
C SER A 58 12.66 -10.58 -32.46
N THR A 59 12.38 -10.22 -33.71
CA THR A 59 12.73 -8.90 -34.25
C THR A 59 11.46 -8.07 -34.33
N VAL A 60 11.48 -6.88 -33.73
CA VAL A 60 10.39 -5.91 -33.86
C VAL A 60 10.77 -4.96 -34.98
N HIS A 61 9.91 -4.82 -35.98
CA HIS A 61 10.10 -3.95 -37.13
C HIS A 61 9.30 -2.65 -36.94
N LEU A 62 10.04 -1.55 -36.78
CA LEU A 62 9.53 -0.19 -36.75
C LEU A 62 10.15 0.62 -37.92
N PRO A 63 9.52 1.72 -38.35
CA PRO A 63 10.07 2.56 -39.41
C PRO A 63 11.51 3.02 -39.07
N GLY A 64 12.49 2.57 -39.84
CA GLY A 64 13.91 2.90 -39.66
C GLY A 64 14.61 2.22 -38.48
N TRP A 65 13.95 1.31 -37.76
CA TRP A 65 14.55 0.65 -36.58
C TRP A 65 14.01 -0.77 -36.39
N SER A 66 14.90 -1.76 -36.29
CA SER A 66 14.50 -3.16 -36.13
C SER A 66 15.24 -3.86 -34.98
N PRO A 67 14.91 -3.55 -33.71
CA PRO A 67 15.60 -4.14 -32.57
C PRO A 67 15.31 -5.63 -32.46
N ARG A 68 16.34 -6.39 -32.07
CA ARG A 68 16.19 -7.77 -31.62
C ARG A 68 15.86 -7.78 -30.14
N VAL A 69 14.78 -8.45 -29.79
CA VAL A 69 14.23 -8.53 -28.43
C VAL A 69 14.35 -9.97 -27.96
N SER A 70 15.08 -10.20 -26.87
CA SER A 70 15.16 -11.53 -26.27
C SER A 70 13.79 -11.96 -25.73
N ARG A 71 13.57 -13.26 -25.57
CA ARG A 71 12.32 -13.79 -25.00
C ARG A 71 11.94 -13.14 -23.66
N GLU A 72 12.92 -12.92 -22.78
CA GLU A 72 12.69 -12.27 -21.49
C GLU A 72 12.36 -10.78 -21.63
N ALA A 73 13.04 -10.08 -22.54
CA ALA A 73 12.76 -8.69 -22.88
C ALA A 73 11.38 -8.52 -23.55
N GLY A 74 10.93 -9.52 -24.29
CA GLY A 74 9.66 -9.53 -25.02
C GLY A 74 8.45 -9.35 -24.11
N LEU A 75 8.46 -9.96 -22.91
CA LEU A 75 7.37 -9.78 -21.95
C LEU A 75 7.28 -8.34 -21.44
N PHE A 76 8.41 -7.66 -21.22
CA PHE A 76 8.40 -6.25 -20.85
C PHE A 76 7.84 -5.37 -21.98
N VAL A 77 8.22 -5.65 -23.21
CA VAL A 77 7.70 -4.94 -24.40
C VAL A 77 6.19 -5.13 -24.54
N ILE A 78 5.71 -6.36 -24.40
CA ILE A 78 4.28 -6.71 -24.43
C ILE A 78 3.52 -5.95 -23.34
N VAL A 79 4.01 -5.96 -22.10
CA VAL A 79 3.36 -5.29 -20.96
C VAL A 79 3.31 -3.77 -21.16
N LEU A 80 4.42 -3.17 -21.59
CA LEU A 80 4.49 -1.73 -21.87
C LEU A 80 3.50 -1.36 -22.98
N ALA A 81 3.49 -2.11 -24.07
CA ALA A 81 2.59 -1.87 -25.20
C ALA A 81 1.12 -2.05 -24.79
N ALA A 82 0.78 -3.10 -24.06
CA ALA A 82 -0.56 -3.38 -23.59
C ALA A 82 -1.08 -2.30 -22.62
N GLY A 83 -0.27 -1.90 -21.63
CA GLY A 83 -0.62 -0.81 -20.71
C GLY A 83 -0.79 0.53 -21.41
N ALA A 84 0.06 0.82 -22.40
CA ALA A 84 -0.08 2.00 -23.24
C ALA A 84 -1.36 1.97 -24.08
N LEU A 85 -1.72 0.81 -24.65
CA LEU A 85 -2.94 0.64 -25.42
C LEU A 85 -4.19 0.83 -24.56
N GLY A 86 -4.23 0.24 -23.37
CA GLY A 86 -5.36 0.41 -22.45
C GLY A 86 -5.61 1.88 -22.11
N SER A 87 -4.56 2.62 -21.78
CA SER A 87 -4.65 4.05 -21.48
C SER A 87 -4.91 4.91 -22.72
N ALA A 88 -4.46 4.50 -23.91
CA ALA A 88 -4.84 5.14 -25.17
C ALA A 88 -6.34 4.98 -25.46
N VAL A 89 -6.92 3.80 -25.21
CA VAL A 89 -8.37 3.57 -25.30
C VAL A 89 -9.13 4.49 -24.33
N HIS A 90 -8.64 4.62 -23.09
CA HIS A 90 -9.22 5.58 -22.14
C HIS A 90 -9.17 7.01 -22.69
N ALA A 91 -8.00 7.45 -23.17
CA ALA A 91 -7.80 8.80 -23.70
C ALA A 91 -8.71 9.08 -24.90
N LEU A 92 -8.77 8.16 -25.87
CA LEU A 92 -9.62 8.27 -27.06
C LEU A 92 -11.10 8.33 -26.70
N ARG A 93 -11.58 7.45 -25.81
CA ARG A 93 -12.98 7.45 -25.34
C ARG A 93 -13.33 8.77 -24.64
N SER A 94 -12.44 9.24 -23.76
CA SER A 94 -12.61 10.48 -23.02
C SER A 94 -12.64 11.68 -23.97
N MET A 95 -11.66 11.78 -24.87
CA MET A 95 -11.58 12.86 -25.85
C MET A 95 -12.76 12.87 -26.81
N TYR A 96 -13.21 11.71 -27.31
CA TYR A 96 -14.43 11.57 -28.12
C TYR A 96 -15.63 12.27 -27.45
N TRP A 97 -15.84 11.99 -26.16
CA TRP A 97 -16.94 12.58 -25.39
C TRP A 97 -16.80 14.11 -25.27
N TYR A 98 -15.64 14.61 -24.84
CA TYR A 98 -15.43 16.05 -24.64
C TYR A 98 -15.41 16.87 -25.93
N VAL A 99 -14.92 16.28 -27.03
CA VAL A 99 -14.98 16.90 -28.36
C VAL A 99 -16.42 16.98 -28.84
N GLY A 100 -17.19 15.89 -28.72
CA GLY A 100 -18.60 15.85 -29.08
C GLY A 100 -19.44 16.88 -28.32
N ASN A 101 -19.16 17.05 -27.03
CA ASN A 101 -19.82 18.02 -26.16
C ASN A 101 -19.23 19.44 -26.21
N ARG A 102 -18.23 19.70 -27.07
CA ARG A 102 -17.54 20.99 -27.22
C ARG A 102 -16.99 21.56 -25.90
N SER A 103 -16.65 20.70 -24.95
CA SER A 103 -16.21 21.05 -23.60
C SER A 103 -14.73 20.72 -23.36
N LEU A 104 -14.02 20.29 -24.39
CA LEU A 104 -12.61 19.94 -24.30
C LEU A 104 -11.72 21.18 -24.06
N ARG A 105 -10.94 21.15 -22.97
CA ARG A 105 -9.93 22.18 -22.68
C ARG A 105 -8.59 21.88 -23.35
N ARG A 106 -7.89 22.93 -23.78
CA ARG A 106 -6.59 22.82 -24.47
C ARG A 106 -5.50 22.19 -23.59
N SER A 107 -5.50 22.49 -22.29
CA SER A 107 -4.56 21.91 -21.32
C SER A 107 -4.70 20.39 -21.20
N TRP A 108 -5.89 19.85 -21.42
CA TRP A 108 -6.15 18.41 -21.34
C TRP A 108 -5.53 17.63 -22.50
N LEU A 109 -5.23 18.27 -23.62
CA LEU A 109 -4.57 17.61 -24.76
C LEU A 109 -3.20 17.05 -24.38
N MET A 110 -2.41 17.81 -23.61
CA MET A 110 -1.11 17.35 -23.13
C MET A 110 -1.28 16.17 -22.17
N MET A 111 -2.24 16.24 -21.25
CA MET A 111 -2.57 15.13 -20.37
C MET A 111 -2.93 13.86 -21.17
N TYR A 112 -3.75 13.97 -22.22
CA TYR A 112 -4.09 12.81 -23.07
C TYR A 112 -2.89 12.24 -23.81
N LEU A 113 -1.96 13.07 -24.28
CA LEU A 113 -0.73 12.58 -24.92
C LEU A 113 0.21 11.87 -23.94
N PHE A 114 0.18 12.23 -22.65
CA PHE A 114 0.97 11.54 -21.62
C PHE A 114 0.31 10.26 -21.08
N LEU A 115 -1.01 10.13 -21.19
CA LEU A 115 -1.75 8.98 -20.64
C LEU A 115 -1.22 7.60 -21.11
N PRO A 116 -0.92 7.38 -22.41
CA PRO A 116 -0.29 6.15 -22.90
C PRO A 116 0.98 5.75 -22.13
N PHE A 117 1.83 6.73 -21.79
CA PHE A 117 3.07 6.48 -21.05
C PHE A 117 2.79 6.12 -19.59
N VAL A 118 1.81 6.78 -18.97
CA VAL A 118 1.38 6.44 -17.60
C VAL A 118 0.85 5.01 -17.55
N GLY A 119 -0.01 4.61 -18.50
CA GLY A 119 -0.52 3.24 -18.56
C GLY A 119 0.57 2.20 -18.79
N ALA A 120 1.56 2.50 -19.64
CA ALA A 120 2.72 1.64 -19.84
C ALA A 120 3.49 1.41 -18.54
N LEU A 121 3.80 2.49 -17.81
CA LEU A 121 4.56 2.43 -16.57
C LEU A 121 3.79 1.72 -15.45
N LEU A 122 2.49 1.98 -15.31
CA LEU A 122 1.65 1.27 -14.33
C LEU A 122 1.56 -0.23 -14.65
N GLY A 123 1.38 -0.58 -15.93
CA GLY A 123 1.39 -1.98 -16.37
C GLY A 123 2.72 -2.66 -16.04
N LEU A 124 3.84 -1.97 -16.28
CA LEU A 124 5.18 -2.45 -15.93
C LEU A 124 5.33 -2.68 -14.43
N ILE A 125 4.90 -1.73 -13.58
CA ILE A 125 4.96 -1.87 -12.12
C ILE A 125 4.18 -3.12 -11.67
N VAL A 126 2.94 -3.29 -12.15
CA VAL A 126 2.11 -4.45 -11.80
C VAL A 126 2.77 -5.75 -12.26
N TYR A 127 3.33 -5.78 -13.47
CA TYR A 127 4.07 -6.94 -13.96
C TYR A 127 5.29 -7.27 -13.11
N LEU A 128 6.06 -6.26 -12.70
CA LEU A 128 7.23 -6.46 -11.82
C LEU A 128 6.83 -7.02 -10.46
N VAL A 129 5.70 -6.59 -9.90
CA VAL A 129 5.16 -7.16 -8.65
C VAL A 129 4.76 -8.63 -8.84
N LEU A 130 4.08 -8.95 -9.96
CA LEU A 130 3.71 -10.34 -10.28
C LEU A 130 4.94 -11.23 -10.50
N ARG A 131 5.96 -10.70 -11.19
CA ARG A 131 7.21 -11.40 -11.51
C ARG A 131 8.17 -11.50 -10.31
N GLY A 132 8.14 -10.54 -9.39
CA GLY A 132 9.08 -10.38 -8.29
C GLY A 132 8.85 -11.29 -7.07
N GLY A 133 7.85 -12.18 -7.07
CA GLY A 133 7.76 -13.23 -6.04
C GLY A 133 6.42 -13.41 -5.32
N LEU A 134 5.27 -13.02 -5.90
CA LEU A 134 3.97 -13.49 -5.37
C LEU A 134 3.58 -14.89 -5.86
N THR A 135 4.26 -15.45 -6.86
CA THR A 135 3.90 -16.77 -7.44
C THR A 135 5.02 -17.79 -7.57
N SER A 136 6.31 -17.42 -7.68
CA SER A 136 7.46 -18.33 -7.46
C SER A 136 8.81 -17.59 -7.61
N PRO A 137 9.78 -17.71 -6.69
CA PRO A 137 11.09 -17.08 -6.80
C PRO A 137 12.04 -17.77 -7.81
N THR A 138 11.64 -18.92 -8.36
CA THR A 138 12.45 -19.74 -9.29
C THR A 138 11.85 -19.86 -10.69
N GLY A 139 10.69 -19.25 -10.96
CA GLY A 139 9.99 -19.39 -12.23
C GLY A 139 10.59 -18.55 -13.35
N GLY A 140 10.90 -19.18 -14.49
CA GLY A 140 11.41 -18.50 -15.68
C GLY A 140 10.29 -17.75 -16.43
N ALA A 141 10.65 -16.93 -17.43
CA ALA A 141 9.68 -16.28 -18.31
C ALA A 141 8.72 -17.26 -19.03
N SER A 142 9.05 -18.55 -19.06
CA SER A 142 8.22 -19.67 -19.55
C SER A 142 6.96 -19.90 -18.73
N ASP A 143 6.96 -19.55 -17.45
CA ASP A 143 5.90 -19.94 -16.51
C ASP A 143 4.77 -18.90 -16.46
N ILE A 144 4.99 -17.75 -17.10
CA ILE A 144 4.06 -16.64 -17.14
C ILE A 144 3.29 -16.67 -18.45
N ASN A 145 1.97 -16.84 -18.37
CA ASN A 145 1.10 -16.81 -19.54
C ASN A 145 1.06 -15.39 -20.15
N PRO A 146 1.54 -15.19 -21.40
CA PRO A 146 1.57 -13.87 -22.05
C PRO A 146 0.17 -13.27 -22.21
N TYR A 147 -0.88 -14.08 -22.42
CA TYR A 147 -2.26 -13.60 -22.51
C TYR A 147 -2.73 -12.99 -21.18
N GLY A 148 -2.42 -13.65 -20.06
CA GLY A 148 -2.81 -13.19 -18.73
C GLY A 148 -2.18 -11.85 -18.38
N ILE A 149 -0.86 -11.72 -18.55
CA ILE A 149 -0.16 -10.45 -18.26
C ILE A 149 -0.56 -9.32 -19.21
N THR A 150 -0.83 -9.63 -20.49
CA THR A 150 -1.28 -8.64 -21.48
C THR A 150 -2.65 -8.10 -21.09
N ALA A 151 -3.58 -8.99 -20.73
CA ALA A 151 -4.92 -8.60 -20.29
C ALA A 151 -4.86 -7.72 -19.03
N ILE A 152 -4.07 -8.12 -18.03
CA ILE A 152 -3.89 -7.33 -16.81
C ILE A 152 -3.28 -5.96 -17.13
N ALA A 153 -2.19 -5.92 -17.91
CA ALA A 153 -1.53 -4.67 -18.27
C ALA A 153 -2.47 -3.72 -19.04
N ALA A 154 -3.25 -4.23 -19.98
CA ALA A 154 -4.25 -3.46 -20.71
C ALA A 154 -5.35 -2.90 -19.79
N LEU A 155 -5.86 -3.71 -18.84
CA LEU A 155 -6.84 -3.24 -17.85
C LEU A 155 -6.24 -2.17 -16.93
N VAL A 156 -5.01 -2.38 -16.45
CA VAL A 156 -4.27 -1.39 -15.64
C VAL A 156 -4.11 -0.06 -16.39
N GLY A 157 -3.78 -0.11 -17.68
CA GLY A 157 -3.74 1.09 -18.51
C GLY A 157 -5.09 1.77 -18.66
N LEU A 158 -6.14 1.00 -18.96
CA LEU A 158 -7.51 1.49 -19.16
C LEU A 158 -8.08 2.17 -17.92
N PHE A 159 -7.73 1.65 -16.75
CA PHE A 159 -8.11 2.14 -15.42
C PHE A 159 -6.91 2.72 -14.67
N SER A 160 -6.06 3.47 -15.37
CA SER A 160 -4.79 4.00 -14.80
C SER A 160 -4.99 4.85 -13.55
N ARG A 161 -6.07 5.66 -13.49
CA ARG A 161 -6.40 6.47 -12.31
C ARG A 161 -6.76 5.59 -11.12
N GLU A 162 -7.69 4.66 -11.33
CA GLU A 162 -8.16 3.75 -10.30
C GLU A 162 -7.03 2.81 -9.83
N THR A 163 -6.15 2.40 -10.74
CA THR A 163 -4.97 1.59 -10.45
C THR A 163 -3.99 2.35 -9.57
N ALA A 164 -3.68 3.62 -9.90
CA ALA A 164 -2.80 4.45 -9.09
C ALA A 164 -3.37 4.67 -7.66
N GLU A 165 -4.68 4.92 -7.55
CA GLU A 165 -5.35 5.05 -6.26
C GLU A 165 -5.34 3.74 -5.46
N LYS A 166 -5.52 2.60 -6.11
CA LYS A 166 -5.47 1.31 -5.45
C LYS A 166 -4.05 0.97 -4.97
N LEU A 167 -3.03 1.25 -5.79
CA LEU A 167 -1.63 1.11 -5.38
C LEU A 167 -1.31 2.01 -4.18
N ARG A 168 -1.72 3.28 -4.22
CA ARG A 168 -1.59 4.20 -3.08
C ARG A 168 -2.21 3.62 -1.81
N THR A 169 -3.41 3.05 -1.93
CA THR A 169 -4.10 2.40 -0.80
C THR A 169 -3.28 1.25 -0.24
N VAL A 170 -2.76 0.35 -1.09
CA VAL A 170 -1.93 -0.77 -0.66
C VAL A 170 -0.66 -0.28 0.03
N PHE A 171 0.05 0.69 -0.55
CA PHE A 171 1.24 1.29 0.06
C PHE A 171 0.93 1.96 1.40
N ALA A 172 -0.16 2.71 1.48
CA ALA A 172 -0.59 3.37 2.71
C ALA A 172 -0.88 2.35 3.83
N THR A 173 -1.46 1.20 3.50
CA THR A 173 -1.68 0.12 4.47
C THR A 173 -0.38 -0.55 4.89
N LEU A 174 0.52 -0.86 3.95
CA LEU A 174 1.79 -1.53 4.24
C LEU A 174 2.77 -0.66 5.04
N LEU A 175 2.76 0.65 4.77
CA LEU A 175 3.62 1.64 5.43
C LEU A 175 2.88 2.39 6.56
N ALA A 176 1.68 1.93 6.93
CA ALA A 176 0.96 2.51 8.05
C ALA A 176 1.82 2.38 9.32
N PRO A 177 1.91 3.44 10.15
CA PRO A 177 2.49 3.32 11.48
C PRO A 177 1.84 2.14 12.21
N ALA A 178 2.65 1.36 12.92
CA ALA A 178 2.13 0.30 13.77
C ALA A 178 1.02 0.90 14.64
N GLN A 179 -0.15 0.26 14.64
CA GLN A 179 -1.27 0.68 15.48
C GLN A 179 -0.77 0.76 16.92
N GLN A 180 -0.75 1.96 17.51
CA GLN A 180 -0.51 2.09 18.95
C GLN A 180 -1.65 1.37 19.66
N GLY A 181 -1.40 0.24 20.32
CA GLY A 181 -2.40 -0.38 21.18
C GLY A 181 -2.49 -1.91 21.21
N ARG A 182 -1.36 -2.61 21.36
CA ARG A 182 -1.34 -3.72 22.34
C ARG A 182 -0.65 -3.32 23.65
N ASP A 183 0.16 -2.25 23.61
CA ASP A 183 0.97 -1.79 24.74
C ASP A 183 0.60 -0.39 25.23
N GLN A 184 -0.51 0.21 24.77
CA GLN A 184 -1.13 1.30 25.53
C GLN A 184 -1.71 0.67 26.81
N ALA A 185 -0.84 0.46 27.81
CA ALA A 185 -1.26 0.18 29.17
C ALA A 185 -2.21 1.32 29.56
N LEU A 186 -3.50 0.99 29.71
CA LEU A 186 -4.50 1.92 30.19
C LEU A 186 -3.96 2.62 31.44
N ALA A 187 -4.17 3.93 31.55
CA ALA A 187 -3.79 4.65 32.75
C ALA A 187 -4.46 3.96 33.95
N PRO A 188 -3.70 3.44 34.92
CA PRO A 188 -4.26 2.67 36.01
C PRO A 188 -5.16 3.56 36.87
N ARG A 189 -6.23 2.98 37.41
CA ARG A 189 -7.12 3.65 38.36
C ARG A 189 -7.34 2.77 39.57
N ILE A 190 -6.99 3.29 40.75
CA ILE A 190 -7.27 2.64 42.02
C ILE A 190 -8.63 3.11 42.53
N THR A 191 -9.48 2.18 42.93
CA THR A 191 -10.82 2.45 43.47
C THR A 191 -10.91 2.22 44.97
N ALA A 192 -10.19 1.23 45.50
CA ALA A 192 -10.20 0.90 46.93
C ALA A 192 -8.97 0.11 47.34
N ILE A 193 -8.70 0.10 48.65
CA ILE A 193 -7.64 -0.68 49.29
C ILE A 193 -8.24 -1.38 50.52
N GLU A 194 -8.05 -2.69 50.63
CA GLU A 194 -8.60 -3.51 51.71
C GLU A 194 -7.57 -4.51 52.27
N PRO A 195 -7.32 -4.51 53.60
CA PRO A 195 -7.83 -3.56 54.59
C PRO A 195 -7.26 -2.14 54.38
N ALA A 196 -7.93 -1.11 54.89
CA ALA A 196 -7.46 0.28 54.82
C ALA A 196 -6.39 0.62 55.89
N SER A 197 -6.08 -0.31 56.79
CA SER A 197 -5.09 -0.16 57.85
C SER A 197 -4.48 -1.49 58.27
N GLY A 198 -3.24 -1.46 58.76
CA GLY A 198 -2.59 -2.62 59.36
C GLY A 198 -1.09 -2.40 59.63
N PRO A 199 -0.46 -3.23 60.47
CA PRO A 199 0.98 -3.18 60.72
C PRO A 199 1.79 -3.66 59.51
N VAL A 200 3.11 -3.48 59.56
CA VAL A 200 4.06 -4.06 58.60
C VAL A 200 3.83 -5.57 58.46
N GLY A 201 3.83 -6.08 57.23
CA GLY A 201 3.54 -7.48 56.89
C GLY A 201 2.07 -7.78 56.58
N THR A 202 1.15 -6.83 56.81
CA THR A 202 -0.27 -7.00 56.43
C THR A 202 -0.41 -7.21 54.93
N THR A 203 -1.16 -8.23 54.51
CA THR A 203 -1.51 -8.42 53.10
C THR A 203 -2.67 -7.51 52.73
N VAL A 204 -2.49 -6.73 51.68
CA VAL A 204 -3.43 -5.71 51.21
C VAL A 204 -3.86 -6.03 49.78
N THR A 205 -5.16 -5.90 49.51
CA THR A 205 -5.75 -6.00 48.18
C THR A 205 -6.12 -4.60 47.69
N ILE A 206 -5.61 -4.24 46.52
CA ILE A 206 -5.86 -2.97 45.83
C ILE A 206 -6.80 -3.27 44.66
N HIS A 207 -7.96 -2.63 44.66
CA HIS A 207 -8.98 -2.75 43.61
C HIS A 207 -8.85 -1.61 42.60
N GLY A 208 -9.14 -1.88 41.34
CA GLY A 208 -8.98 -0.88 40.30
C GLY A 208 -9.33 -1.33 38.88
N ALA A 209 -8.74 -0.66 37.91
CA ALA A 209 -8.73 -1.01 36.49
C ALA A 209 -7.36 -0.68 35.89
N GLY A 210 -6.93 -1.42 34.86
CA GLY A 210 -5.62 -1.23 34.23
C GLY A 210 -4.44 -1.66 35.12
N LEU A 211 -4.67 -2.56 36.08
CA LEU A 211 -3.65 -2.98 37.05
C LEU A 211 -2.79 -4.15 36.55
N ALA A 212 -3.17 -4.82 35.46
CA ALA A 212 -2.51 -6.05 34.97
C ALA A 212 -1.00 -5.90 34.73
N SER A 213 -0.54 -4.68 34.44
CA SER A 213 0.85 -4.34 34.15
C SER A 213 1.60 -3.71 35.33
N ALA A 214 1.05 -3.75 36.55
CA ALA A 214 1.67 -3.16 37.72
C ALA A 214 2.97 -3.86 38.11
N THR A 215 4.02 -3.08 38.36
CA THR A 215 5.35 -3.59 38.67
C THR A 215 5.68 -3.51 40.17
N ARG A 216 5.15 -2.50 40.86
CA ARG A 216 5.36 -2.30 42.31
C ARG A 216 4.29 -1.41 42.93
N VAL A 217 4.18 -1.50 44.26
CA VAL A 217 3.35 -0.62 45.10
C VAL A 217 4.24 0.13 46.08
N ARG A 218 3.99 1.42 46.29
CA ARG A 218 4.72 2.26 47.22
C ARG A 218 3.82 2.75 48.34
N PHE A 219 4.22 2.49 49.59
CA PHE A 219 3.58 3.04 50.79
C PHE A 219 4.45 4.17 51.34
N GLY A 220 4.21 5.39 50.85
CA GLY A 220 5.13 6.50 51.04
C GLY A 220 6.43 6.28 50.25
N GLY A 221 7.56 6.22 50.96
CA GLY A 221 8.88 5.94 50.37
C GLY A 221 9.26 4.45 50.29
N ALA A 222 8.49 3.56 50.93
CA ALA A 222 8.81 2.13 50.98
C ALA A 222 8.14 1.37 49.83
N GLU A 223 8.92 0.56 49.11
CA GLU A 223 8.45 -0.25 47.98
C GLU A 223 8.02 -1.65 48.43
N SER A 224 6.98 -2.17 47.81
CA SER A 224 6.47 -3.52 48.02
C SER A 224 6.23 -4.24 46.69
N PRO A 225 6.67 -5.50 46.55
CA PRO A 225 6.45 -6.28 45.35
C PRO A 225 4.97 -6.65 45.18
N VAL A 226 4.59 -6.90 43.93
CA VAL A 226 3.27 -7.40 43.56
C VAL A 226 3.25 -8.92 43.71
N MET A 227 2.30 -9.44 44.50
CA MET A 227 2.15 -10.89 44.76
C MET A 227 1.21 -11.59 43.78
N ASP A 228 0.06 -10.97 43.50
CA ASP A 228 -0.94 -11.45 42.55
C ASP A 228 -1.53 -10.22 41.84
N VAL A 229 -1.77 -10.32 40.54
CA VAL A 229 -2.28 -9.19 39.76
C VAL A 229 -3.20 -9.65 38.65
N THR A 230 -4.34 -8.97 38.55
CA THR A 230 -5.23 -9.01 37.40
C THR A 230 -5.52 -7.58 36.97
N ASP A 231 -6.29 -7.40 35.90
CA ASP A 231 -6.66 -6.05 35.47
C ASP A 231 -7.45 -5.26 36.53
N ALA A 232 -8.22 -5.96 37.36
CA ALA A 232 -9.14 -5.36 38.33
C ALA A 232 -8.67 -5.43 39.79
N ARG A 233 -7.61 -6.19 40.10
CA ARG A 233 -7.11 -6.37 41.47
C ARG A 233 -5.61 -6.58 41.51
N LEU A 234 -5.00 -6.14 42.61
CA LEU A 234 -3.58 -6.35 42.90
C LEU A 234 -3.43 -6.70 44.37
N ARG A 235 -2.63 -7.71 44.70
CA ARG A 235 -2.27 -8.06 46.08
C ARG A 235 -0.81 -7.74 46.34
N THR A 236 -0.55 -7.14 47.49
CA THR A 236 0.79 -6.78 47.96
C THR A 236 0.85 -6.87 49.49
N THR A 237 2.00 -6.65 50.09
CA THR A 237 2.16 -6.57 51.56
C THR A 237 2.61 -5.19 51.99
N VAL A 238 2.29 -4.78 53.23
CA VAL A 238 2.84 -3.55 53.80
C VAL A 238 4.33 -3.76 54.10
N PRO A 239 5.25 -3.02 53.43
CA PRO A 239 6.68 -3.24 53.59
C PRO A 239 7.23 -2.59 54.88
N PRO A 240 8.41 -3.02 55.37
CA PRO A 240 9.12 -2.30 56.42
C PRO A 240 9.41 -0.84 56.01
N GLY A 241 9.21 0.10 56.93
CA GLY A 241 9.39 1.53 56.65
C GLY A 241 8.21 2.19 55.91
N ALA A 242 7.08 1.50 55.76
CA ALA A 242 5.84 2.08 55.26
C ALA A 242 5.39 3.28 56.11
N LEU A 243 4.88 4.32 55.45
CA LEU A 243 4.30 5.49 56.10
C LEU A 243 2.80 5.57 55.84
N THR A 244 2.05 6.08 56.81
CA THR A 244 0.64 6.41 56.64
C THR A 244 0.49 7.47 55.54
N GLY A 245 -0.37 7.18 54.56
CA GLY A 245 -0.53 8.01 53.37
C GLY A 245 -1.17 7.26 52.21
N ARG A 246 -1.29 7.89 51.04
CA ARG A 246 -1.89 7.28 49.85
C ARG A 246 -0.88 6.34 49.17
N PRO A 247 -1.17 5.03 49.06
CA PRO A 247 -0.30 4.14 48.30
C PRO A 247 -0.30 4.50 46.82
N ILE A 248 0.83 4.30 46.15
CA ILE A 248 0.98 4.52 44.70
C ILE A 248 1.31 3.19 44.02
N VAL A 249 0.59 2.85 42.98
CA VAL A 249 0.88 1.70 42.10
C VAL A 249 1.57 2.22 40.84
N ASP A 250 2.76 1.72 40.55
CA ASP A 250 3.49 2.10 39.34
C ASP A 250 3.17 1.09 38.21
N THR A 251 2.76 1.60 37.05
CA THR A 251 2.57 0.82 35.81
C THR A 251 3.24 1.50 34.62
N PRO A 252 3.48 0.79 33.50
CA PRO A 252 3.92 1.40 32.25
C PRO A 252 2.97 2.48 31.70
N GLY A 253 1.69 2.45 32.09
CA GLY A 253 0.67 3.45 31.74
C GLY A 253 0.71 4.72 32.61
N GLY A 254 1.63 4.77 33.59
CA GLY A 254 1.78 5.85 34.56
C GLY A 254 1.42 5.43 35.99
N PRO A 255 1.78 6.24 37.01
CA PRO A 255 1.45 5.92 38.40
C PRO A 255 -0.02 6.19 38.73
N ALA A 256 -0.64 5.34 39.55
CA ALA A 256 -1.95 5.57 40.15
C ALA A 256 -1.85 5.72 41.67
N GLY A 257 -2.41 6.80 42.21
CA GLY A 257 -2.56 7.00 43.65
C GLY A 257 -3.90 6.46 44.16
N ALA A 258 -3.90 5.87 45.34
CA ALA A 258 -5.13 5.49 46.02
C ALA A 258 -6.01 6.72 46.32
N PRO A 259 -7.36 6.57 46.29
CA PRO A 259 -8.27 7.67 46.61
C PRO A 259 -8.19 8.07 48.09
N GLU A 260 -7.99 7.10 48.97
CA GLU A 260 -7.91 7.27 50.43
C GLU A 260 -6.53 6.85 50.97
N PRO A 261 -6.08 7.42 52.10
CA PRO A 261 -4.84 7.01 52.74
C PRO A 261 -4.96 5.62 53.39
N PHE A 262 -3.87 4.85 53.36
CA PHE A 262 -3.69 3.64 54.16
C PHE A 262 -3.01 4.00 55.48
N THR A 263 -3.53 3.47 56.61
CA THR A 263 -2.97 3.73 57.95
C THR A 263 -2.05 2.60 58.38
N VAL A 264 -0.77 2.90 58.59
CA VAL A 264 0.21 1.98 59.16
C VAL A 264 0.09 2.02 60.69
N ALA A 265 -0.18 0.88 61.31
CA ALA A 265 -0.39 0.73 62.76
C ALA A 265 0.91 0.36 63.52
#